data_AF-F7KW45-F1
#
_entry.id   AF-F7KW45-F1
#
_cell.length_a   1.000
_cell.length_b   1.000
_cell.length_c   1.000
_cell.angle_alpha   90.00
_cell.angle_beta   90.00
_cell.angle_gamma   90.00
#
_symmetry.space_group_name_H-M   'P 1'
#
loop_
_entity.id
_entity.type
_entity.pdbx_description
1 polymer ?
#
loop_
_entity_poly.entity_id
_entity_poly.type
_entity_poly.pdbx_seq_one_letter_code
_entity_poly.pdbx_strand_id
1 'polypeptide(L)'
;MYMPPSEAEKHGYERASKHPKSTKFGRQNPISERWNSEEQLVQWRKAWADVTNRYLKQYGHDARVDHRSHAERRLLERPTVHEGVVARAMEKKGIVSDRCELNRQIKADNALLRELRAAVKELTQKVIQSLPELAKAMETLR
;
A
#
# COMPACT_ATOMS: atom_id res chain seq x y z
N MET A 1 48.08 -18.98 -22.57
CA MET A 1 47.91 -19.83 -21.37
C MET A 1 46.78 -19.23 -20.54
N TYR A 2 45.84 -20.03 -20.03
CA TYR A 2 44.75 -19.53 -19.18
C TYR A 2 45.30 -19.24 -17.77
N MET A 3 45.08 -18.03 -17.24
CA MET A 3 45.45 -17.64 -15.87
C MET A 3 44.21 -17.74 -14.97
N PRO A 4 44.26 -18.49 -13.87
CA PRO A 4 43.13 -18.63 -12.94
C PRO A 4 42.86 -17.33 -12.16
N PRO A 5 41.60 -17.08 -11.74
CA PRO A 5 41.19 -15.82 -11.08
C PRO A 5 42.02 -15.44 -9.84
N SER A 6 42.43 -16.43 -9.05
CA SER A 6 43.23 -16.22 -7.83
C SER A 6 44.66 -15.74 -8.09
N GLU A 7 45.20 -16.01 -9.29
CA GLU A 7 46.52 -15.56 -9.71
C GLU A 7 46.44 -14.17 -10.35
N ALA A 8 45.34 -13.88 -11.06
CA ALA A 8 45.04 -12.56 -11.59
C ALA A 8 44.87 -11.50 -10.48
N GLU A 9 44.20 -11.85 -9.38
CA GLU A 9 44.03 -10.97 -8.22
C GLU A 9 45.37 -10.56 -7.58
N LYS A 10 46.35 -11.46 -7.51
CA LYS A 10 47.69 -11.17 -6.96
C LYS A 10 48.47 -10.14 -7.78
N HIS A 11 48.17 -10.05 -9.07
CA HIS A 11 48.75 -9.06 -9.97
C HIS A 11 47.90 -7.79 -10.10
N GLY A 12 46.79 -7.67 -9.36
CA GLY A 12 45.85 -6.55 -9.45
C GLY A 12 45.10 -6.48 -10.78
N TYR A 13 45.01 -7.60 -11.50
CA TYR A 13 44.31 -7.65 -12.78
C TYR A 13 42.81 -7.84 -12.56
N GLU A 14 42.04 -6.84 -12.98
CA GLU A 14 40.59 -6.96 -13.04
C GLU A 14 40.15 -7.61 -14.36
N ARG A 15 39.11 -8.45 -14.28
CA ARG A 15 38.52 -9.05 -15.48
C ARG A 15 37.88 -7.94 -16.31
N ALA A 16 38.39 -7.74 -17.52
CA ALA A 16 37.81 -6.80 -18.46
C ALA A 16 36.29 -7.07 -18.64
N SER A 17 35.49 -6.00 -18.54
CA SER A 17 34.04 -6.07 -18.75
C SER A 17 33.74 -6.72 -20.11
N LYS A 18 32.78 -7.66 -20.14
CA LYS A 18 32.27 -8.25 -21.40
C LYS A 18 31.63 -7.19 -22.31
N HIS A 19 31.31 -6.02 -21.75
CA HIS A 19 30.75 -4.87 -22.44
C HIS A 19 31.64 -3.64 -22.21
N PRO A 20 32.76 -3.49 -22.92
CA PRO A 20 33.69 -2.39 -22.70
C PRO A 20 33.17 -1.03 -23.19
N LYS A 21 32.11 -1.00 -24.02
CA LYS A 21 31.49 0.22 -24.55
C LYS A 21 30.08 0.50 -24.00
N SER A 22 29.56 -0.33 -23.09
CA SER A 22 28.24 -0.13 -22.49
C SER A 22 28.21 -0.68 -21.06
N THR A 23 27.29 -0.20 -20.23
CA THR A 23 27.11 -0.84 -18.91
C THR A 23 26.53 -2.24 -19.10
N LYS A 24 26.49 -3.04 -18.02
CA LYS A 24 25.81 -4.36 -17.97
C LYS A 24 24.36 -4.30 -18.48
N PHE A 25 23.73 -3.12 -18.45
CA PHE A 25 22.36 -2.88 -18.88
C PHE A 25 22.25 -2.06 -20.19
N GLY A 26 23.36 -1.84 -20.91
CA GLY A 26 23.39 -1.08 -22.17
C GLY A 26 23.71 0.41 -21.99
N ARG A 27 23.27 1.26 -22.93
CA ARG A 27 23.37 2.72 -22.80
C ARG A 27 22.26 3.20 -21.86
N GLN A 28 22.63 3.71 -20.69
CA GLN A 28 21.68 4.32 -19.77
C GLN A 28 21.24 5.68 -20.35
N ASN A 29 19.94 5.83 -20.62
CA ASN A 29 19.36 7.09 -21.06
C ASN A 29 18.82 7.82 -19.82
N PRO A 30 19.32 9.02 -19.47
CA PRO A 30 18.87 9.79 -18.29
C PRO A 30 17.36 10.05 -18.27
N ILE A 31 16.72 10.17 -19.44
CA ILE A 31 15.26 10.34 -19.53
C ILE A 31 14.55 9.06 -19.09
N SER A 32 15.03 7.90 -19.55
CA SER A 32 14.47 6.62 -19.17
C SER A 32 14.67 6.33 -17.69
N GLU A 33 15.82 6.72 -17.12
CA GLU A 33 16.09 6.58 -15.69
C GLU A 33 15.11 7.42 -14.89
N ARG A 34 14.93 8.70 -15.26
CA ARG A 34 13.93 9.58 -14.63
C ARG A 34 12.51 9.01 -14.73
N TRP A 35 12.11 8.48 -15.89
CA TRP A 35 10.78 7.90 -16.07
C TRP A 35 10.54 6.66 -15.22
N ASN A 36 11.60 5.90 -14.94
CA ASN A 36 11.53 4.70 -14.11
C ASN A 36 11.81 4.99 -12.62
N SER A 37 11.97 6.26 -12.22
CA SER A 37 12.22 6.63 -10.83
C SER A 37 10.94 6.50 -9.99
N GLU A 38 11.11 6.20 -8.69
CA GLU A 38 9.98 6.07 -7.76
C GLU A 38 9.24 7.41 -7.59
N GLU A 39 9.97 8.53 -7.58
CA GLU A 39 9.41 9.87 -7.49
C GLU A 39 8.50 10.17 -8.68
N GLN A 40 8.92 9.80 -9.89
CA GLN A 40 8.13 10.01 -11.10
C GLN A 40 6.88 9.13 -11.10
N LEU A 41 6.98 7.89 -10.60
CA LEU A 41 5.84 7.00 -10.42
C LEU A 41 4.79 7.58 -9.47
N VAL A 42 5.21 8.16 -8.33
CA VAL A 42 4.29 8.81 -7.38
C VAL A 42 3.58 9.99 -8.03
N GLN A 43 4.29 10.83 -8.79
CA GLN A 43 3.68 11.96 -9.53
C GLN A 43 2.62 11.48 -10.52
N TRP A 44 2.89 10.42 -11.28
CA TRP A 44 1.92 9.87 -12.22
C TRP A 44 0.70 9.30 -11.54
N ARG A 45 0.88 8.52 -10.45
CA ARG A 45 -0.25 7.97 -9.68
C ARG A 45 -1.11 9.08 -9.09
N LYS A 46 -0.51 10.15 -8.58
CA LYS A 46 -1.22 11.33 -8.10
C LYS A 46 -2.03 11.99 -9.22
N ALA A 47 -1.38 12.30 -10.35
CA ALA A 47 -2.04 12.95 -11.49
C ALA A 47 -3.23 12.12 -12.01
N TRP A 48 -3.07 10.80 -12.07
CA TRP A 48 -4.15 9.89 -12.45
C TRP A 48 -5.30 9.89 -11.44
N ALA A 49 -5.01 9.84 -10.14
CA ALA A 49 -6.03 9.90 -9.09
C ALA A 49 -6.80 11.23 -9.12
N ASP A 50 -6.10 12.35 -9.33
CA ASP A 50 -6.69 13.69 -9.43
C ASP A 50 -7.67 13.80 -10.61
N VAL A 51 -7.28 13.30 -11.79
CA VAL A 51 -8.16 13.26 -12.97
C VAL A 51 -9.36 12.35 -12.73
N THR A 52 -9.13 11.15 -12.17
CA THR A 52 -10.19 10.18 -11.90
C THR A 52 -11.23 10.73 -10.94
N ASN A 53 -10.80 11.33 -9.82
CA ASN A 53 -11.68 11.92 -8.82
C ASN A 53 -12.50 13.10 -9.36
N ARG A 54 -11.93 13.87 -10.29
CA ARG A 54 -12.65 14.96 -10.96
C ARG A 54 -13.85 14.44 -11.73
N TYR A 55 -13.67 13.38 -12.52
CA TYR A 55 -14.75 12.79 -13.30
C TYR A 55 -15.74 12.01 -12.42
N LEU A 56 -15.27 11.29 -11.38
CA LEU A 56 -16.17 10.67 -10.41
C LEU A 56 -17.13 11.69 -9.78
N LYS A 57 -16.60 12.85 -9.38
CA LYS A 57 -17.42 13.96 -8.86
C LYS A 57 -18.36 14.52 -9.94
N GLN A 58 -17.87 14.75 -11.15
CA GLN A 58 -18.66 15.33 -12.24
C GLN A 58 -19.89 14.48 -12.59
N TYR A 59 -19.77 13.15 -12.50
CA TYR A 59 -20.87 12.22 -12.79
C TYR A 59 -21.65 11.77 -11.54
N GLY A 60 -21.46 12.44 -10.39
CA GLY A 60 -22.27 12.20 -9.20
C GLY A 60 -21.92 10.93 -8.42
N HIS A 61 -20.71 10.37 -8.59
CA HIS A 61 -20.24 9.25 -7.78
C HIS A 61 -19.62 9.73 -6.47
N ASP A 62 -19.98 9.11 -5.34
CA ASP A 62 -19.37 9.41 -4.03
C ASP A 62 -17.98 8.77 -3.86
N ALA A 63 -17.69 7.74 -4.65
CA ALA A 63 -16.41 7.02 -4.61
C ALA A 63 -15.22 7.96 -4.90
N ARG A 64 -14.09 7.74 -4.22
CA ARG A 64 -12.83 8.46 -4.43
C ARG A 64 -11.66 7.49 -4.46
N VAL A 65 -10.65 7.82 -5.24
CA VAL A 65 -9.40 7.08 -5.37
C VAL A 65 -8.26 7.88 -4.75
N ASP A 66 -7.37 7.23 -4.01
CA ASP A 66 -6.17 7.83 -3.45
C ASP A 66 -4.96 6.99 -3.87
N HIS A 67 -3.88 7.66 -4.27
CA HIS A 67 -2.65 7.00 -4.72
C HIS A 67 -1.77 6.53 -3.55
N ARG A 68 -2.01 7.07 -2.35
CA ARG A 68 -1.27 6.76 -1.14
C ARG A 68 -1.69 5.41 -0.57
N SER A 69 -0.73 4.73 0.03
CA SER A 69 -0.94 3.51 0.81
C SER A 69 -1.87 3.74 2.01
N HIS A 70 -2.41 2.65 2.57
CA HIS A 70 -3.21 2.76 3.80
C HIS A 70 -2.39 3.31 4.97
N ALA A 71 -1.11 2.96 5.07
CA ALA A 71 -0.20 3.49 6.08
C ALA A 71 -0.01 5.02 5.96
N GLU A 72 0.26 5.53 4.77
CA GLU A 72 0.40 6.98 4.53
C GLU A 72 -0.89 7.75 4.80
N ARG A 73 -2.05 7.11 4.58
CA ARG A 73 -3.37 7.67 4.94
C ARG A 73 -3.75 7.44 6.41
N ARG A 74 -2.92 6.74 7.18
CA ARG A 74 -3.17 6.36 8.58
C ARG A 74 -4.47 5.60 8.77
N LEU A 75 -4.79 4.73 7.81
CA LEU A 75 -5.91 3.80 7.93
C LEU A 75 -5.45 2.56 8.68
N LEU A 76 -6.25 2.14 9.66
CA LEU A 76 -6.04 0.90 10.40
C LEU A 76 -6.53 -0.34 9.63
N GLU A 77 -7.36 -0.12 8.61
CA GLU A 77 -7.88 -1.19 7.77
C GLU A 77 -6.75 -1.85 6.97
N ARG A 78 -6.88 -3.15 6.75
CA ARG A 78 -5.94 -3.93 5.95
C ARG A 78 -6.35 -3.89 4.46
N PRO A 79 -5.44 -3.58 3.53
CA PRO A 79 -5.74 -3.65 2.10
C PRO A 79 -5.89 -5.11 1.64
N THR A 80 -6.75 -5.33 0.64
CA THR A 80 -6.88 -6.65 -0.02
C THR A 80 -5.68 -6.95 -0.92
N VAL A 81 -5.44 -8.23 -1.17
CA VAL A 81 -4.40 -8.67 -2.11
C VAL A 81 -4.96 -8.85 -3.51
N HIS A 82 -4.11 -8.66 -4.52
CA HIS A 82 -4.50 -8.93 -5.91
C HIS A 82 -4.72 -10.44 -6.12
N GLU A 83 -5.95 -10.83 -6.42
CA GLU A 83 -6.34 -12.24 -6.59
C GLU A 83 -5.63 -12.87 -7.79
N GLY A 84 -5.65 -12.18 -8.94
CA GLY A 84 -5.11 -12.66 -10.20
C GLY A 84 -6.07 -13.59 -10.95
N VAL A 85 -5.78 -13.81 -12.23
CA VAL A 85 -6.66 -14.57 -13.14
C VAL A 85 -6.86 -16.02 -12.72
N VAL A 86 -5.83 -16.65 -12.14
CA VAL A 86 -5.87 -18.06 -11.71
C VAL A 86 -6.84 -18.26 -10.55
N ALA A 87 -6.78 -17.38 -9.53
CA ALA A 87 -7.69 -17.42 -8.39
C ALA A 87 -9.16 -17.28 -8.85
N ARG A 88 -9.43 -16.33 -9.74
CA ARG A 88 -10.77 -16.12 -10.32
C ARG A 88 -11.24 -17.31 -11.16
N ALA A 89 -10.35 -17.95 -11.89
CA ALA A 89 -10.69 -19.14 -12.69
C ALA A 89 -11.03 -20.35 -11.81
N MET A 90 -10.35 -20.52 -10.66
CA MET A 90 -10.68 -21.56 -9.68
C MET A 90 -12.07 -21.34 -9.07
N GLU A 91 -12.37 -20.12 -8.63
CA GLU A 91 -13.68 -19.77 -8.06
C GLU A 91 -14.82 -19.99 -9.07
N LYS A 92 -14.59 -19.69 -10.36
CA LYS A 92 -15.58 -19.98 -11.42
C LYS A 92 -15.89 -21.47 -11.57
N LYS A 93 -14.95 -22.35 -11.21
CA LYS A 93 -15.13 -23.80 -11.18
C LYS A 93 -15.68 -24.31 -9.83
N GLY A 94 -16.04 -23.41 -8.91
CA GLY A 94 -16.50 -23.77 -7.57
C GLY A 94 -15.39 -24.16 -6.60
N ILE A 95 -14.11 -23.96 -6.97
CA ILE A 95 -12.96 -24.24 -6.10
C ILE A 95 -12.58 -22.96 -5.38
N VAL A 96 -12.58 -23.01 -4.05
CA VAL A 96 -12.18 -21.86 -3.22
C VAL A 96 -10.69 -21.60 -3.38
N SER A 97 -10.34 -20.37 -3.76
CA SER A 97 -8.94 -19.94 -3.82
C SER A 97 -8.51 -19.31 -2.51
N ASP A 98 -7.33 -19.68 -2.00
CA ASP A 98 -6.72 -19.07 -0.80
C ASP A 98 -6.68 -17.54 -0.87
N ARG A 99 -6.40 -16.96 -2.05
CA ARG A 99 -6.34 -15.50 -2.24
C ARG A 99 -7.72 -14.84 -2.13
N CYS A 100 -8.75 -15.50 -2.67
CA CYS A 100 -10.12 -15.02 -2.58
C CYS A 100 -10.64 -15.16 -1.16
N GLU A 101 -10.31 -16.26 -0.48
CA GLU A 101 -10.66 -16.48 0.92
C GLU A 101 -9.99 -15.47 1.85
N LEU A 102 -8.69 -15.21 1.65
CA LEU A 102 -7.98 -14.17 2.37
C LEU A 102 -8.64 -12.80 2.19
N ASN A 103 -9.07 -12.45 0.98
CA ASN A 103 -9.78 -11.20 0.74
C ASN A 103 -11.18 -11.16 1.37
N ARG A 104 -11.88 -12.30 1.47
CA ARG A 104 -13.15 -12.40 2.21
C ARG A 104 -12.91 -12.13 3.70
N GLN A 105 -11.90 -12.77 4.29
CA GLN A 105 -11.54 -12.54 5.69
C GLN A 105 -11.13 -11.08 5.94
N ILE A 106 -10.26 -10.51 5.11
CA ILE A 106 -9.84 -9.09 5.23
C ILE A 106 -11.05 -8.15 5.22
N LYS A 107 -12.04 -8.41 4.36
CA LYS A 107 -13.26 -7.59 4.31
C LYS A 107 -14.09 -7.72 5.58
N ALA A 108 -14.24 -8.94 6.10
CA ALA A 108 -14.96 -9.19 7.35
C ALA A 108 -14.27 -8.50 8.53
N ASP A 109 -12.94 -8.65 8.65
CA ASP A 109 -12.14 -8.01 9.70
C ASP A 109 -12.24 -6.49 9.64
N ASN A 110 -12.16 -5.90 8.44
CA ASN A 110 -12.30 -4.46 8.27
C ASN A 110 -13.71 -3.95 8.61
N ALA A 111 -14.76 -4.75 8.35
CA ALA A 111 -16.12 -4.40 8.75
C ALA A 111 -16.24 -4.39 10.28
N LEU A 112 -15.79 -5.45 10.93
CA LEU A 112 -15.76 -5.54 12.39
C LEU A 112 -14.93 -4.40 13.02
N LEU A 113 -13.78 -4.06 12.42
CA LEU A 113 -12.96 -2.95 12.88
C LEU A 113 -13.71 -1.61 12.84
N ARG A 114 -14.53 -1.36 11.83
CA ARG A 114 -15.34 -0.13 11.76
C ARG A 114 -16.41 -0.11 12.83
N GLU A 115 -17.10 -1.22 13.05
CA GLU A 115 -18.13 -1.37 14.09
C GLU A 115 -17.55 -1.14 15.48
N LEU A 116 -16.43 -1.81 15.81
CA LEU A 116 -15.75 -1.63 17.10
C LEU A 116 -15.29 -0.19 17.31
N ARG A 117 -14.76 0.47 16.27
CA ARG A 117 -14.36 1.88 16.37
C ARG A 117 -15.55 2.81 16.61
N ALA A 118 -16.69 2.54 15.99
CA ALA A 118 -17.91 3.30 16.22
C ALA A 118 -18.41 3.11 17.67
N ALA A 119 -18.46 1.87 18.15
CA ALA A 119 -18.88 1.54 19.51
C ALA A 119 -17.97 2.17 20.58
N VAL A 120 -16.65 2.10 20.40
CA VAL A 120 -15.68 2.74 21.29
C VAL A 120 -15.90 4.26 21.32
N LYS A 121 -16.07 4.90 20.15
CA LYS A 121 -16.33 6.34 20.06
C LYS A 121 -17.61 6.73 20.82
N GLU A 122 -18.68 5.96 20.66
CA GLU A 122 -19.94 6.19 21.37
C GLU A 122 -19.77 6.06 22.88
N LEU A 123 -19.09 5.00 23.34
CA LEU A 123 -18.82 4.80 24.76
C LEU A 123 -17.97 5.93 25.35
N THR A 124 -16.91 6.35 24.64
CA THR A 124 -16.08 7.49 25.05
C THR A 124 -16.93 8.76 25.19
N GLN A 125 -17.84 9.01 24.25
CA GLN A 125 -18.72 10.17 24.31
C GLN A 125 -19.66 10.13 25.52
N LYS A 126 -20.24 8.96 25.83
CA LYS A 126 -21.08 8.77 27.01
C LYS A 126 -20.31 8.99 28.31
N VAL A 127 -19.08 8.50 28.40
CA VAL A 127 -18.21 8.74 29.56
C VAL A 127 -17.94 10.23 29.73
N ILE A 128 -17.58 10.94 28.66
CA ILE A 128 -17.34 12.40 28.73
C ILE A 128 -18.59 13.15 29.22
N GLN A 129 -19.77 12.74 28.76
CA GLN A 129 -21.03 13.38 29.14
C GLN A 129 -21.46 13.08 30.59
N SER A 130 -21.04 11.97 31.19
CA SER A 130 -21.39 11.66 32.58
C SER A 130 -20.48 12.34 33.60
N LEU A 131 -19.29 12.79 33.21
CA LEU A 131 -18.32 13.43 34.11
C LEU A 131 -18.86 14.68 34.84
N PRO A 132 -19.57 15.62 34.19
CA PRO A 132 -20.10 16.81 34.87
C PRO A 132 -21.16 16.47 35.93
N GLU A 133 -22.02 15.50 35.66
CA GLU A 133 -23.06 15.08 36.61
C GLU A 133 -22.45 14.38 37.83
N LEU A 134 -21.42 13.55 37.62
CA LEU A 134 -20.64 12.97 38.70
C LEU A 134 -19.92 14.04 39.54
N ALA A 135 -19.33 15.05 38.89
CA ALA A 135 -18.66 16.14 39.58
C ALA A 135 -19.64 16.94 40.49
N LYS A 136 -20.82 17.30 39.97
CA LYS A 136 -21.88 17.95 40.77
C LYS A 136 -22.30 17.10 41.97
N ALA A 137 -22.51 15.81 41.78
CA ALA A 137 -22.88 14.90 42.86
C ALA A 137 -21.80 14.87 43.96
N MET A 138 -20.52 14.89 43.59
CA MET A 138 -19.41 14.96 44.55
C MET A 138 -19.34 16.30 45.29
N GLU A 139 -19.67 17.42 44.64
CA GLU A 139 -19.73 18.74 45.30
C GLU A 139 -20.85 18.80 46.35
N THR A 140 -22.01 18.15 46.09
CA THR A 140 -23.11 18.10 47.07
C THR A 140 -22.82 17.26 48.31
N LEU A 141 -21.80 16.40 48.25
CA LEU A 141 -21.37 15.56 49.37
C LEU A 141 -20.31 16.23 50.27
N ARG A 142 -19.87 17.44 49.92
CA ARG A 142 -18.83 18.19 50.62
C ARG A 142 -19.43 19.25 51.54
#